data_AF-W5PH06-F1
#
_entry.id   AF-W5PH06-F1
#
_cell.length_a   1.000
_cell.length_b   1.000
_cell.length_c   1.000
_cell.angle_alpha   90.00
_cell.angle_beta   90.00
_cell.angle_gamma   90.00
#
_symmetry.space_group_name_H-M   'P 1'
#
loop_
_entity.id
_entity.type
_entity.pdbx_description
1 polymer ?
#
loop_
_entity_poly.entity_id
_entity_poly.type
_entity_poly.pdbx_seq_one_letter_code
_entity_poly.pdbx_strand_id
1 'polypeptide(L)'
;VNMLRSVEPYIAWGYPNLKFINELIYKCGYSKINKKRIALTDNALIAVSFRKYGIICMEDLIHEIYTNGKRFKEANNFLWPFKLSSPRGGMKKKTTHFVEGGDAGNREDQIYRLIYRIG
;
A
#
# COMPACT_ATOMS: atom_id res chain seq x y z
N VAL A 1 -12.52 5.12 -9.71
CA VAL A 1 -11.57 6.18 -10.16
C VAL A 1 -12.06 7.59 -9.83
N ASN A 2 -13.36 7.91 -9.93
CA ASN A 2 -13.87 9.27 -9.64
C ASN A 2 -13.45 9.81 -8.27
N MET A 3 -13.44 8.98 -7.22
CA MET A 3 -12.95 9.37 -5.89
C MET A 3 -11.48 9.80 -5.89
N LEU A 4 -10.61 9.15 -6.67
CA LEU A 4 -9.19 9.50 -6.79
C LEU A 4 -9.02 10.84 -7.50
N ARG A 5 -9.81 11.10 -8.55
CA ARG A 5 -9.80 12.39 -9.27
C ARG A 5 -10.16 13.57 -8.38
N SER A 6 -11.12 13.40 -7.46
CA SER A 6 -11.52 14.46 -6.53
C SER A 6 -10.42 14.87 -5.54
N VAL A 7 -9.53 13.94 -5.19
CA VAL A 7 -8.43 14.18 -4.24
C VAL A 7 -7.06 14.24 -4.91
N GLU A 8 -7.02 14.22 -6.23
CA GLU A 8 -5.82 14.16 -7.06
C GLU A 8 -4.74 15.20 -6.70
N PRO A 9 -5.05 16.47 -6.35
CA PRO A 9 -4.04 17.45 -5.98
C PRO A 9 -3.31 17.13 -4.66
N TYR A 10 -3.86 16.23 -3.85
CA TYR A 10 -3.37 15.90 -2.51
C TYR A 10 -2.62 14.57 -2.44
N ILE A 11 -2.74 13.73 -3.47
CA ILE A 11 -2.17 12.37 -3.47
C ILE A 11 -1.28 12.15 -4.70
N ALA A 12 -0.27 11.32 -4.52
CA ALA A 12 0.44 10.67 -5.62
C ALA A 12 -0.02 9.20 -5.66
N TRP A 13 -0.44 8.71 -6.83
CA TRP A 13 -0.88 7.33 -7.00
C TRP A 13 -0.35 6.74 -8.30
N GLY A 14 -0.41 5.42 -8.45
CA GLY A 14 0.10 4.72 -9.62
C GLY A 14 -0.01 3.22 -9.43
N TYR A 15 0.70 2.46 -10.28
CA TYR A 15 0.62 1.00 -10.30
C TYR A 15 1.78 0.39 -9.52
N PRO A 16 1.50 -0.32 -8.41
CA PRO A 16 2.55 -0.97 -7.65
C PRO A 16 3.03 -2.23 -8.38
N ASN A 17 4.34 -2.53 -8.28
CA ASN A 17 4.88 -3.82 -8.68
C ASN A 17 4.91 -4.80 -7.49
N LEU A 18 5.03 -6.10 -7.77
CA LEU A 18 5.03 -7.15 -6.75
C LEU A 18 6.13 -6.95 -5.70
N LYS A 19 7.34 -6.59 -6.13
CA LYS A 19 8.48 -6.35 -5.24
C LYS A 19 8.15 -5.26 -4.22
N PHE A 20 7.53 -4.17 -4.65
CA PHE A 20 7.14 -3.09 -3.76
C PHE A 20 6.08 -3.52 -2.74
N ILE A 21 5.02 -4.20 -3.18
CA ILE A 21 3.98 -4.65 -2.25
C ILE A 21 4.57 -5.57 -1.18
N ASN A 22 5.48 -6.47 -1.60
CA ASN A 22 6.21 -7.34 -0.70
C ASN A 22 7.01 -6.51 0.33
N GLU A 23 7.92 -5.63 -0.11
CA GLU A 23 8.71 -4.78 0.79
C GLU A 23 7.84 -3.94 1.72
N LEU A 24 6.73 -3.39 1.22
CA LEU A 24 5.81 -2.55 1.99
C LEU A 24 5.12 -3.34 3.11
N ILE A 25 4.64 -4.54 2.81
CA ILE A 25 3.96 -5.40 3.80
C ILE A 25 4.96 -5.94 4.82
N TYR A 26 6.15 -6.39 4.43
CA TYR A 26 7.14 -6.88 5.41
C TYR A 26 7.71 -5.75 6.29
N LYS A 27 8.03 -4.59 5.70
CA LYS A 27 8.72 -3.51 6.43
C LYS A 27 7.77 -2.62 7.24
N CYS A 28 6.61 -2.33 6.66
CA CYS A 28 5.67 -1.35 7.20
C CYS A 28 4.29 -1.94 7.50
N GLY A 29 4.13 -3.26 7.37
CA GLY A 29 2.87 -3.95 7.59
C GLY A 29 2.43 -3.94 9.05
N TYR A 30 1.23 -3.41 9.27
CA TYR A 30 0.50 -3.56 10.52
C TYR A 30 -0.89 -4.08 10.21
N SER A 31 -1.41 -4.91 11.08
CA SER A 31 -2.80 -5.35 11.06
C SER A 31 -3.69 -4.45 11.91
N LYS A 32 -4.97 -4.42 11.56
CA LYS A 32 -6.06 -3.78 12.28
C LYS A 32 -6.91 -4.86 12.96
N ILE A 33 -6.50 -5.28 14.16
CA ILE A 33 -7.22 -6.29 14.95
C ILE A 33 -7.88 -5.60 16.13
N ASN A 34 -9.20 -5.76 16.30
CA ASN A 34 -9.96 -5.11 17.38
C ASN A 34 -9.72 -3.59 17.49
N LYS A 35 -9.63 -2.92 16.33
CA LYS A 35 -9.30 -1.48 16.20
C LYS A 35 -7.92 -1.08 16.74
N LYS A 36 -7.07 -2.05 17.09
CA LYS A 36 -5.67 -1.84 17.49
C LYS A 36 -4.75 -2.06 16.30
N ARG A 37 -3.66 -1.29 16.26
CA ARG A 37 -2.59 -1.42 15.27
C ARG A 37 -1.53 -2.40 15.81
N ILE A 38 -1.42 -3.58 15.20
CA ILE A 38 -0.52 -4.65 15.65
C ILE A 38 0.48 -4.95 14.54
N ALA A 39 1.77 -5.05 14.86
CA ALA A 39 2.81 -5.36 13.86
C ALA A 39 2.59 -6.76 13.27
N LEU A 40 2.79 -6.90 11.96
CA LEU A 40 2.72 -8.21 11.28
C LEU A 40 4.04 -8.97 11.47
N THR A 41 4.21 -9.60 12.63
CA THR A 41 5.43 -10.35 12.97
C THR A 41 5.29 -11.86 12.84
N ASP A 42 4.06 -12.39 12.85
CA ASP A 42 3.79 -13.83 12.84
C ASP A 42 2.59 -14.16 11.95
N ASN A 43 2.73 -15.22 11.16
CA ASN A 43 1.67 -15.78 10.32
C ASN A 43 0.47 -16.26 11.15
N ALA A 44 0.64 -16.61 12.42
CA ALA A 44 -0.46 -16.94 13.30
C ALA A 44 -1.51 -15.82 13.39
N LEU A 45 -1.10 -14.55 13.39
CA LEU A 45 -2.01 -13.39 13.43
C LEU A 45 -2.87 -13.30 12.17
N ILE A 46 -2.30 -13.64 11.02
CA ILE A 46 -2.99 -13.64 9.73
C ILE A 46 -3.96 -14.82 9.68
N ALA A 47 -3.47 -16.02 10.01
CA ALA A 47 -4.28 -17.24 10.02
C ALA A 47 -5.50 -17.11 10.94
N VAL A 48 -5.37 -16.54 12.15
CA VAL A 48 -6.53 -16.34 13.04
C VAL A 48 -7.61 -15.48 12.39
N SER A 49 -7.21 -14.45 11.63
CA SER A 49 -8.14 -13.52 10.99
C SER A 49 -8.74 -14.05 9.68
N PHE A 50 -7.96 -14.84 8.92
CA PHE A 50 -8.30 -15.22 7.55
C PHE A 50 -8.29 -16.71 7.22
N ARG A 51 -8.11 -17.62 8.19
CA ARG A 51 -8.12 -19.08 7.92
C ARG A 51 -9.35 -19.54 7.15
N LYS A 52 -10.53 -18.96 7.42
CA LYS A 52 -11.79 -19.25 6.68
C LYS A 52 -11.78 -18.81 5.21
N TYR A 53 -10.85 -17.95 4.83
CA TYR A 53 -10.69 -17.42 3.48
C TYR A 53 -9.53 -18.05 2.72
N GLY A 54 -8.78 -18.99 3.34
CA GLY A 54 -7.62 -19.63 2.73
C GLY A 54 -6.35 -18.78 2.73
N ILE A 55 -6.32 -17.65 3.44
CA ILE A 55 -5.12 -16.81 3.61
C ILE A 55 -4.52 -17.19 4.98
N ILE A 56 -3.38 -17.87 4.97
CA ILE A 56 -2.75 -18.42 6.18
C ILE A 56 -1.41 -17.79 6.52
N CYS A 57 -0.73 -17.18 5.54
CA CYS A 57 0.56 -16.52 5.75
C CYS A 57 0.66 -15.15 5.07
N MET A 58 1.80 -14.48 5.25
CA MET A 58 2.11 -13.21 4.59
C MET A 58 2.11 -13.31 3.07
N GLU A 59 2.61 -14.41 2.51
CA GLU A 59 2.73 -14.62 1.07
C GLU A 59 1.33 -14.69 0.42
N ASP A 60 0.39 -15.40 1.05
CA ASP A 60 -1.01 -15.42 0.61
C ASP A 60 -1.64 -14.03 0.66
N LEU A 61 -1.35 -13.26 1.71
CA LEU A 61 -1.86 -11.90 1.86
C LEU A 61 -1.31 -10.97 0.76
N ILE A 62 -0.01 -11.05 0.48
CA ILE A 62 0.64 -10.29 -0.60
C ILE A 62 0.05 -10.69 -1.95
N HIS A 63 -0.12 -11.99 -2.20
CA HIS A 63 -0.72 -12.51 -3.42
C HIS A 63 -2.15 -11.97 -3.61
N GLU A 64 -2.98 -12.02 -2.56
CA GLU A 64 -4.35 -11.54 -2.59
C GLU A 64 -4.44 -10.03 -2.91
N ILE A 65 -3.53 -9.22 -2.34
CA ILE A 65 -3.45 -7.78 -2.58
C ILE A 65 -2.96 -7.48 -4.01
N TYR A 66 -1.91 -8.15 -4.48
CA TYR A 66 -1.31 -7.87 -5.79
C TYR A 66 -2.21 -8.32 -6.95
N THR A 67 -2.83 -9.49 -6.83
CA THR A 67 -3.67 -10.07 -7.91
C THR A 67 -5.10 -9.56 -7.90
N ASN A 68 -5.48 -8.71 -6.94
CA ASN A 68 -6.85 -8.30 -6.68
C ASN A 68 -7.79 -9.52 -6.56
N GLY A 69 -7.45 -10.42 -5.63
CA GLY A 69 -8.18 -11.65 -5.41
C GLY A 69 -9.61 -11.45 -4.88
N LYS A 70 -10.33 -12.56 -4.68
CA LYS A 70 -11.75 -12.58 -4.28
C LYS A 70 -12.01 -11.89 -2.93
N ARG A 71 -11.01 -11.82 -2.06
CA ARG A 71 -11.03 -11.28 -0.70
C ARG A 71 -10.12 -10.06 -0.55
N PHE A 72 -9.82 -9.38 -1.66
CA PHE A 72 -9.03 -8.14 -1.66
C PHE A 72 -9.57 -7.11 -0.66
N LYS A 73 -10.89 -6.92 -0.61
CA LYS A 73 -11.52 -5.94 0.29
C LYS A 73 -11.24 -6.26 1.76
N GLU A 74 -11.36 -7.52 2.15
CA GLU A 74 -11.09 -7.98 3.51
C GLU A 74 -9.60 -7.88 3.85
N ALA A 75 -8.73 -8.33 2.95
CA ALA A 75 -7.27 -8.24 3.09
C ALA A 75 -6.80 -6.78 3.23
N ASN A 76 -7.28 -5.88 2.36
CA ASN A 76 -6.92 -4.47 2.38
C ASN A 76 -7.44 -3.75 3.64
N ASN A 77 -8.64 -4.10 4.13
CA ASN A 77 -9.19 -3.51 5.35
C ASN A 77 -8.51 -4.02 6.63
N PHE A 78 -7.92 -5.22 6.58
CA PHE A 78 -7.11 -5.74 7.67
C PHE A 78 -5.76 -5.03 7.77
N LEU A 79 -5.16 -4.66 6.64
CA LEU A 79 -3.96 -3.85 6.65
C LEU A 79 -4.27 -2.45 7.20
N TRP A 80 -3.52 -2.04 8.21
CA TRP A 80 -3.55 -0.67 8.69
C TRP A 80 -2.91 0.24 7.64
N PRO A 81 -3.44 1.47 7.41
CA PRO A 81 -2.83 2.41 6.48
C PRO A 81 -1.33 2.60 6.75
N PHE A 82 -0.51 2.35 5.73
CA PHE A 82 0.94 2.39 5.85
C PHE A 82 1.41 3.81 6.24
N LYS A 83 2.22 3.89 7.29
CA LYS A 83 2.88 5.13 7.69
C LYS A 83 4.25 5.17 7.03
N LEU A 84 4.38 6.05 6.05
CA LEU A 84 5.56 6.22 5.23
C LEU A 84 6.39 7.41 5.71
N SER A 85 7.71 7.38 5.49
CA SER A 85 8.59 8.51 5.74
C SER A 85 8.56 9.54 4.60
N SER A 86 9.22 10.68 4.80
CA SER A 86 9.37 11.66 3.72
C SER A 86 10.36 11.14 2.66
N PRO A 87 10.11 11.38 1.36
CA PRO A 87 10.99 10.91 0.31
C PRO A 87 12.38 11.58 0.42
N ARG A 88 13.45 10.78 0.40
CA ARG A 88 14.85 11.25 0.35
C ARG A 88 15.05 12.15 -0.87
N GLY A 89 15.58 13.35 -0.67
CA GLY A 89 15.72 14.38 -1.72
C GLY A 89 14.45 15.19 -1.99
N GLY A 90 13.40 15.05 -1.17
CA GLY A 90 12.21 15.90 -1.19
C GLY A 90 11.24 15.65 -2.35
N MET A 91 10.25 16.52 -2.46
CA MET A 91 9.30 16.56 -3.58
C MET A 91 9.63 17.77 -4.45
N LYS A 92 9.43 17.67 -5.76
CA LYS A 92 9.62 18.79 -6.70
C LYS A 92 8.58 19.88 -6.46
N LYS A 93 7.31 19.53 -6.62
CA LYS A 93 6.17 20.45 -6.45
C LYS A 93 4.89 19.67 -6.15
N LYS A 94 4.49 19.69 -4.87
CA LYS A 94 3.37 18.89 -4.34
C LYS A 94 2.03 19.15 -5.01
N THR A 95 1.76 20.38 -5.43
CA THR A 95 0.44 20.82 -5.90
C THR A 95 0.24 20.70 -7.41
N THR A 96 1.31 20.52 -8.18
CA THR A 96 1.27 20.43 -9.64
C THR A 96 1.21 18.97 -10.08
N HIS A 97 0.45 18.68 -11.15
CA HIS A 97 0.28 17.32 -11.64
C HIS A 97 1.61 16.74 -12.15
N PHE A 98 1.79 15.42 -12.07
CA PHE A 98 3.03 14.74 -12.45
C PHE A 98 3.43 14.99 -13.91
N VAL A 99 2.47 14.97 -14.84
CA VAL A 99 2.72 15.26 -16.27
C VAL A 99 3.17 16.70 -16.53
N GLU A 100 2.85 17.63 -15.63
CA GLU A 100 3.27 19.03 -15.69
C GLU A 100 4.61 19.25 -14.95
N GLY A 101 5.30 18.17 -14.56
CA GLY A 101 6.58 18.22 -13.84
C GLY A 101 6.47 18.33 -12.32
N GLY A 102 5.26 18.24 -11.76
CA GLY A 102 5.02 18.21 -10.32
C GLY A 102 5.01 16.79 -9.73
N ASP A 103 4.25 16.62 -8.65
CA ASP A 103 4.19 15.40 -7.86
C ASP A 103 2.78 14.84 -7.61
N ALA A 104 1.73 15.61 -7.89
CA ALA A 104 0.35 15.18 -7.68
C ALA A 104 -0.14 14.23 -8.79
N GLY A 105 -1.13 13.41 -8.46
CA GLY A 105 -1.88 12.59 -9.38
C GLY A 105 -1.24 11.29 -9.81
N ASN A 106 -1.71 10.76 -10.95
CA ASN A 106 -1.32 9.46 -11.45
C ASN A 106 0.10 9.50 -12.04
N ARG A 107 0.96 8.64 -11.52
CA ARG A 107 2.33 8.43 -12.00
C ARG A 107 2.50 7.12 -12.75
N GLU A 108 1.44 6.34 -12.91
CA GLU A 108 1.46 5.02 -13.52
C GLU A 108 2.56 4.16 -12.89
N ASP A 109 3.43 3.55 -13.69
CA ASP A 109 4.55 2.75 -13.21
C ASP A 109 5.62 3.61 -12.53
N GLN A 110 5.70 4.93 -12.76
CA GLN A 110 6.73 5.78 -12.15
C GLN A 110 6.57 5.95 -10.63
N ILE A 111 5.49 5.44 -10.04
CA ILE A 111 5.27 5.47 -8.59
C ILE A 111 6.37 4.75 -7.81
N TYR A 112 6.95 3.67 -8.36
CA TYR A 112 8.03 2.92 -7.69
C TYR A 112 9.24 3.81 -7.40
N ARG A 113 9.51 4.81 -8.25
CA ARG A 113 10.64 5.75 -8.06
C ARG A 113 10.46 6.64 -6.85
N LEU A 114 9.22 7.06 -6.56
CA LEU A 114 8.90 7.83 -5.36
C LEU A 114 9.04 6.94 -4.13
N ILE A 115 8.49 5.75 -4.21
CA ILE A 115 8.49 4.76 -3.15
C ILE A 115 9.90 4.37 -2.72
N TYR A 116 10.83 4.09 -3.62
CA TYR A 116 12.20 3.71 -3.24
C TYR A 116 12.94 4.81 -2.47
N ARG A 117 12.45 6.06 -2.56
CA ARG A 117 12.98 7.19 -1.79
C ARG A 117 12.33 7.32 -0.42
N ILE A 118 11.23 6.61 -0.19
CA ILE A 118 10.46 6.58 1.06
C ILE A 118 10.92 5.34 1.83
N GLY A 119 11.71 5.56 2.88
CA GLY A 119 12.35 4.52 3.69
C GLY A 119 11.75 4.38 5.07
#